data_AF-A0A7W1ADH4-F1
#
_entry.id   AF-A0A7W1ADH4-F1
#
_cell.length_a   1.000
_cell.length_b   1.000
_cell.length_c   1.000
_cell.angle_alpha   90.00
_cell.angle_beta   90.00
_cell.angle_gamma   90.00
#
_symmetry.space_group_name_H-M   'P 1'
#
loop_
_entity.id
_entity.type
_entity.pdbx_description
1 polymer ?
#
loop_
_entity_poly.entity_id
_entity_poly.type
_entity_poly.pdbx_seq_one_letter_code
_entity_poly.pdbx_strand_id
1 'polypeptide(L)'
;MSGGEQAVVREGLARRQGGEEDFRWRGEDVSRIEGFSDAVFAFAVTLLVVSLEVPKTFDELLATMRGFFAFAICFYLLLIVWYEHYKYFRRYGLNDAPTLWLNSALLFITLMYVYPLKFLFTLLIDELFDFAENETIEPSQFPLLMVIYGTGFIAVQLVFVLMYLRAHSLRTVLELDARELSVTREEIQGSLLNILVGLVSVAIAILGGAEHVAWAGYAYLLLFPLQAINGRVMGSRRRKSEGTRTAAGADTDGEGP
;
A
#
# COMPACT_ATOMS: atom_id res chain seq x y z
N MET A 1 37.32 -3.92 21.79
CA MET A 1 36.27 -2.97 21.38
C MET A 1 35.97 -2.08 22.57
N SER A 2 36.26 -0.79 22.42
CA SER A 2 36.09 0.22 23.48
C SER A 2 34.61 0.54 23.70
N GLY A 3 34.22 0.95 24.91
CA GLY A 3 32.83 1.36 25.21
C GLY A 3 32.30 2.49 24.31
N GLY A 4 33.19 3.33 23.77
CA GLY A 4 32.84 4.36 22.79
C GLY A 4 32.48 3.81 21.41
N GLU A 5 33.11 2.71 20.98
CA GLU A 5 32.81 2.02 19.72
C GLU A 5 31.41 1.38 19.77
N GLN A 6 31.03 0.81 20.92
CA GLN A 6 29.70 0.24 21.10
C GLN A 6 28.61 1.32 21.17
N ALA A 7 28.90 2.49 21.73
CA ALA A 7 27.96 3.61 21.75
C ALA A 7 27.71 4.16 20.33
N VAL A 8 28.78 4.39 19.55
CA VAL A 8 28.67 4.86 18.16
C VAL A 8 28.01 3.82 17.25
N VAL A 9 28.26 2.53 17.45
CA VAL A 9 27.58 1.45 16.72
C VAL A 9 26.11 1.34 17.13
N ARG A 10 25.77 1.48 18.42
CA ARG A 10 24.38 1.51 18.90
C ARG A 10 23.63 2.73 18.38
N GLU A 11 24.26 3.90 18.35
CA GLU A 11 23.69 5.13 17.82
C GLU A 11 23.57 5.10 16.28
N GLY A 12 24.53 4.49 15.59
CA GLY A 12 24.48 4.23 14.16
C GLY A 12 23.44 3.17 13.76
N LEU A 13 23.22 2.16 14.61
CA LEU A 13 22.14 1.17 14.44
C LEU A 13 20.77 1.77 14.80
N ALA A 14 20.69 2.63 15.81
CA ALA A 14 19.47 3.37 16.16
C ALA A 14 19.08 4.39 15.08
N ARG A 15 20.05 5.09 14.47
CA ARG A 15 19.80 5.94 13.28
C ARG A 15 19.41 5.13 12.05
N ARG A 16 19.85 3.88 11.94
CA ARG A 16 19.45 2.94 10.88
C ARG A 16 18.17 2.16 11.16
N GLN A 17 17.57 2.31 12.35
CA GLN A 17 16.30 1.67 12.69
C GLN A 17 15.14 2.44 12.03
N GLY A 18 14.96 2.21 10.73
CA GLY A 18 13.67 2.28 10.05
C GLY A 18 13.47 3.44 9.08
N GLY A 19 14.05 4.61 9.32
CA GLY A 19 13.76 5.82 8.55
C GLY A 19 14.31 5.83 7.13
N GLU A 20 13.48 6.20 6.15
CA GLU A 20 13.98 6.77 4.89
C GLU A 20 15.02 7.85 5.25
N GLU A 21 16.25 7.78 4.72
CA GLU A 21 17.36 8.67 5.12
C GLU A 21 16.99 10.17 5.02
N ASP A 22 16.02 10.48 4.16
CA ASP A 22 15.56 11.83 3.82
C ASP A 22 14.21 12.23 4.44
N PHE A 23 13.64 11.45 5.38
CA PHE A 23 12.36 11.76 6.03
C PHE A 23 12.44 11.63 7.55
N ARG A 24 12.14 12.70 8.30
CA ARG A 24 12.11 12.62 9.77
C ARG A 24 10.86 11.88 10.23
N TRP A 25 11.05 10.70 10.80
CA TRP A 25 9.97 9.94 11.42
C TRP A 25 9.53 10.64 12.72
N ARG A 26 8.24 10.97 12.81
CA ARG A 26 7.63 11.70 13.93
C ARG A 26 6.84 10.79 14.86
N GLY A 27 6.34 9.65 14.36
CA GLY A 27 5.84 8.59 15.23
C GLY A 27 7.05 7.84 15.75
N GLU A 28 7.41 7.99 17.02
CA GLU A 28 8.51 7.24 17.65
C GLU A 28 7.96 6.05 18.45
N ASP A 29 6.92 6.30 19.24
CA ASP A 29 6.19 5.29 20.01
C ASP A 29 4.96 4.77 19.26
N VAL A 30 4.55 3.54 19.57
CA VAL A 30 3.31 2.94 19.05
C VAL A 30 2.11 3.56 19.78
N SER A 31 1.31 4.35 19.06
CA SER A 31 0.06 4.89 19.61
C SER A 31 -0.99 3.80 19.82
N ARG A 32 -2.05 4.10 20.61
CA ARG A 32 -3.20 3.18 20.76
C ARG A 32 -3.91 2.91 19.43
N ILE A 33 -3.90 3.89 18.51
CA ILE A 33 -4.52 3.76 17.19
C ILE A 33 -3.70 2.78 16.34
N GLU A 34 -2.38 2.89 16.36
CA GLU A 34 -1.47 1.94 15.70
C GLU A 34 -1.63 0.54 16.28
N GLY A 35 -1.57 0.39 17.61
CA GLY A 35 -1.71 -0.92 18.26
C GLY A 35 -3.06 -1.60 17.98
N PHE A 36 -4.15 -0.84 17.89
CA PHE A 36 -5.46 -1.37 17.46
C PHE A 36 -5.44 -1.79 15.99
N SER A 37 -4.81 -0.99 15.13
CA SER A 37 -4.70 -1.28 13.69
C SER A 37 -3.88 -2.54 13.44
N ASP A 38 -2.74 -2.71 14.12
CA ASP A 38 -1.90 -3.90 14.04
C ASP A 38 -2.67 -5.17 14.45
N ALA A 39 -3.47 -5.07 15.52
CA ALA A 39 -4.32 -6.18 15.96
C ALA A 39 -5.37 -6.55 14.89
N VAL A 40 -5.96 -5.55 14.22
CA VAL A 40 -6.93 -5.77 13.14
C VAL A 40 -6.28 -6.41 11.92
N PHE A 41 -5.09 -5.94 11.49
CA PHE A 41 -4.35 -6.56 10.38
C PHE A 41 -3.92 -7.99 10.70
N ALA A 42 -3.44 -8.25 11.92
CA ALA A 42 -3.11 -9.61 12.37
C ALA A 42 -4.34 -10.52 12.32
N PHE A 43 -5.50 -10.02 12.77
CA PHE A 43 -6.76 -10.77 12.71
C PHE A 43 -7.24 -11.01 11.26
N ALA A 44 -7.09 -10.03 10.37
CA ALA A 44 -7.40 -10.20 8.95
C ALA A 44 -6.58 -11.32 8.31
N VAL A 45 -5.28 -11.37 8.62
CA VAL A 45 -4.37 -12.43 8.16
C VAL A 45 -4.75 -13.80 8.73
N THR A 46 -5.10 -13.89 10.01
CA THR A 46 -5.48 -15.18 10.60
C THR A 46 -6.80 -15.70 10.04
N LEU A 47 -7.81 -14.85 9.80
CA LEU A 47 -9.05 -15.24 9.13
C LEU A 47 -8.82 -15.81 7.72
N LEU A 48 -7.83 -15.27 7.00
CA LEU A 48 -7.45 -15.74 5.68
C LEU A 48 -6.92 -17.19 5.71
N VAL A 49 -6.10 -17.53 6.71
CA VAL A 49 -5.59 -18.91 6.93
C VAL A 49 -6.70 -19.83 7.45
N VAL A 50 -7.43 -19.39 8.48
CA VAL A 50 -8.42 -20.21 9.20
C VAL A 50 -9.57 -20.65 8.31
N SER A 51 -9.83 -19.93 7.21
CA SER A 51 -10.81 -20.32 6.20
C SER A 51 -10.32 -21.42 5.24
N LEU A 52 -9.17 -22.03 5.47
CA LEU A 52 -8.76 -23.28 4.80
C LEU A 52 -9.31 -24.46 5.59
N GLU A 53 -10.03 -25.36 4.92
CA GLU A 53 -10.53 -26.58 5.55
C GLU A 53 -9.37 -27.48 5.97
N VAL A 54 -9.53 -28.17 7.11
CA VAL A 54 -8.54 -29.14 7.57
C VAL A 54 -8.75 -30.43 6.77
N PRO A 55 -7.78 -30.83 5.92
CA PRO A 55 -7.94 -32.00 5.07
C PRO A 55 -7.98 -33.29 5.90
N LYS A 56 -8.86 -34.21 5.52
CA LYS A 56 -9.04 -35.54 6.15
C LYS A 56 -8.41 -36.65 5.32
N THR A 57 -8.15 -36.40 4.04
CA THR A 57 -7.53 -37.35 3.10
C THR A 57 -6.29 -36.74 2.45
N PHE A 58 -5.45 -37.57 1.83
CA PHE A 58 -4.25 -37.09 1.14
C PHE A 58 -4.60 -36.28 -0.12
N ASP A 59 -5.66 -36.66 -0.83
CA ASP A 59 -6.15 -35.92 -1.99
C ASP A 59 -6.68 -34.53 -1.58
N GLU A 60 -7.43 -34.45 -0.48
CA GLU A 60 -7.84 -33.17 0.12
C GLU A 60 -6.62 -32.33 0.54
N LEU A 61 -5.56 -32.94 1.09
CA LEU A 61 -4.33 -32.23 1.45
C LEU A 61 -3.67 -31.60 0.23
N LEU A 62 -3.58 -32.34 -0.88
CA LEU A 62 -3.04 -31.81 -2.14
C LEU A 62 -3.90 -30.66 -2.67
N ALA A 63 -5.23 -30.76 -2.59
CA ALA A 63 -6.13 -29.66 -2.95
C ALA A 63 -5.92 -28.43 -2.05
N THR A 64 -5.79 -28.62 -0.73
CA THR A 64 -5.48 -27.53 0.21
C THR A 64 -4.13 -26.89 -0.11
N MET A 65 -3.10 -27.67 -0.46
CA MET A 65 -1.77 -27.18 -0.86
C MET A 65 -1.83 -26.23 -2.06
N ARG A 66 -2.74 -26.45 -3.02
CA ARG A 66 -2.97 -25.52 -4.15
C ARG A 66 -3.56 -24.18 -3.67
N GLY A 67 -4.46 -24.22 -2.70
CA GLY A 67 -5.04 -23.02 -2.07
C GLY A 67 -4.02 -22.13 -1.34
N PHE A 68 -2.83 -22.64 -1.01
CA PHE A 68 -1.78 -21.83 -0.37
C PHE A 68 -1.22 -20.74 -1.30
N PHE A 69 -1.28 -20.90 -2.63
CA PHE A 69 -0.82 -19.86 -3.56
C PHE A 69 -1.72 -18.62 -3.50
N ALA A 70 -3.04 -18.83 -3.55
CA ALA A 70 -4.02 -17.76 -3.40
C ALA A 70 -3.90 -17.07 -2.03
N PHE A 71 -3.72 -17.89 -0.97
CA PHE A 71 -3.43 -17.38 0.37
C PHE A 71 -2.18 -16.50 0.41
N ALA A 72 -1.07 -16.94 -0.18
CA ALA A 72 0.20 -16.20 -0.17
C ALA A 72 0.07 -14.84 -0.88
N ILE A 73 -0.66 -14.79 -2.00
CA ILE A 73 -0.94 -13.52 -2.71
C ILE A 73 -1.78 -12.59 -1.83
N CYS A 74 -2.88 -13.09 -1.25
CA CYS A 74 -3.74 -12.30 -0.38
C CYS A 74 -2.99 -11.79 0.87
N PHE A 75 -2.17 -12.64 1.48
CA PHE A 75 -1.29 -12.28 2.59
C PHE A 75 -0.34 -11.14 2.20
N TYR A 76 0.31 -11.26 1.04
CA TYR A 76 1.23 -10.23 0.54
C TYR A 76 0.52 -8.89 0.28
N LEU A 77 -0.69 -8.93 -0.28
CA LEU A 77 -1.50 -7.72 -0.50
C LEU A 77 -1.90 -7.04 0.82
N LEU A 78 -2.36 -7.81 1.82
CA LEU A 78 -2.64 -7.27 3.16
C LEU A 78 -1.38 -6.69 3.81
N LEU A 79 -0.23 -7.35 3.62
CA LEU A 79 1.05 -6.86 4.12
C LEU A 79 1.46 -5.53 3.47
N ILE A 80 1.22 -5.35 2.17
CA ILE A 80 1.46 -4.06 1.50
C ILE A 80 0.58 -2.96 2.11
N VAL A 81 -0.71 -3.22 2.32
CA VAL A 81 -1.62 -2.22 2.93
C VAL A 81 -1.19 -1.89 4.35
N TRP A 82 -0.83 -2.90 5.14
CA TRP A 82 -0.28 -2.71 6.48
C TRP A 82 1.03 -1.91 6.46
N TYR A 83 1.93 -2.20 5.51
CA TYR A 83 3.21 -1.50 5.39
C TYR A 83 3.02 -0.02 5.03
N GLU A 84 2.10 0.29 4.12
CA GLU A 84 1.75 1.68 3.78
C GLU A 84 1.12 2.43 4.96
N HIS A 85 0.27 1.75 5.72
CA HIS A 85 -0.29 2.27 6.97
C HIS A 85 0.80 2.53 8.01
N TYR A 86 1.67 1.56 8.26
CA TYR A 86 2.83 1.69 9.15
C TYR A 86 3.69 2.89 8.75
N LYS A 87 4.06 2.98 7.46
CA LYS A 87 4.87 4.08 6.91
C LYS A 87 4.20 5.44 7.14
N TYR A 88 2.89 5.55 6.94
CA TYR A 88 2.13 6.77 7.21
C TYR A 88 2.23 7.20 8.70
N PHE A 89 1.96 6.27 9.63
CA PHE A 89 1.98 6.60 11.06
C PHE A 89 3.39 6.91 11.56
N ARG A 90 4.43 6.21 11.08
CA ARG A 90 5.83 6.53 11.40
C ARG A 90 6.25 7.90 10.87
N ARG A 91 5.87 8.26 9.63
CA ARG A 91 6.20 9.55 9.03
C ARG A 91 5.57 10.72 9.78
N TYR A 92 4.26 10.66 10.08
CA TYR A 92 3.53 11.84 10.56
C TYR A 92 3.16 11.82 12.03
N GLY A 93 3.11 10.67 12.70
CA GLY A 93 2.81 10.55 14.14
C GLY A 93 1.43 11.12 14.54
N LEU A 94 0.47 11.15 13.60
CA LEU A 94 -0.82 11.81 13.78
C LEU A 94 -1.78 10.99 14.66
N ASN A 95 -2.38 11.64 15.64
CA ASN A 95 -3.31 11.05 16.61
C ASN A 95 -4.61 11.86 16.79
N ASP A 96 -4.99 12.64 15.78
CA ASP A 96 -6.19 13.48 15.79
C ASP A 96 -7.45 12.72 15.35
N ALA A 97 -8.63 13.23 15.73
CA ALA A 97 -9.92 12.58 15.45
C ALA A 97 -10.18 12.31 13.94
N PRO A 98 -9.88 13.23 13.00
CA PRO A 98 -9.97 12.93 11.56
C PRO A 98 -9.12 11.73 11.15
N THR A 99 -7.88 11.65 11.63
CA THR A 99 -6.96 10.53 11.37
C THR A 99 -7.53 9.22 11.93
N LEU A 100 -8.13 9.24 13.13
CA LEU A 100 -8.82 8.09 13.71
C LEU A 100 -9.96 7.59 12.81
N TRP A 101 -10.83 8.48 12.32
CA TRP A 101 -11.96 8.09 11.47
C TRP A 101 -11.52 7.54 10.11
N LEU A 102 -10.53 8.17 9.48
CA LEU A 102 -9.95 7.68 8.23
C LEU A 102 -9.28 6.31 8.43
N ASN A 103 -8.51 6.15 9.51
CA ASN A 103 -7.92 4.87 9.88
C ASN A 103 -8.98 3.79 10.07
N SER A 104 -10.07 4.12 10.80
CA SER A 104 -11.16 3.19 11.05
C SER A 104 -11.87 2.78 9.75
N ALA A 105 -12.02 3.70 8.80
CA ALA A 105 -12.54 3.40 7.46
C ALA A 105 -11.61 2.46 6.68
N LEU A 106 -10.29 2.68 6.71
CA LEU A 106 -9.31 1.78 6.09
C LEU A 106 -9.42 0.36 6.65
N LEU A 107 -9.45 0.22 7.98
CA LEU A 107 -9.55 -1.06 8.65
C LEU A 107 -10.87 -1.77 8.33
N PHE A 108 -11.98 -1.04 8.33
CA PHE A 108 -13.30 -1.57 7.98
C PHE A 108 -13.33 -2.11 6.54
N ILE A 109 -12.84 -1.33 5.57
CA ILE A 109 -12.75 -1.76 4.17
C ILE A 109 -11.84 -2.99 4.05
N THR A 110 -10.68 -2.97 4.70
CA THR A 110 -9.73 -4.09 4.67
C THR A 110 -10.38 -5.37 5.15
N LEU A 111 -11.07 -5.33 6.30
CA LEU A 111 -11.79 -6.49 6.86
C LEU A 111 -12.91 -7.00 5.95
N MET A 112 -13.70 -6.08 5.37
CA MET A 112 -14.78 -6.42 4.45
C MET A 112 -14.27 -7.17 3.22
N TYR A 113 -13.07 -6.85 2.74
CA TYR A 113 -12.49 -7.44 1.53
C TYR A 113 -11.60 -8.66 1.77
N VAL A 114 -11.37 -9.13 3.01
CA VAL A 114 -10.54 -10.33 3.28
C VAL A 114 -11.05 -11.56 2.54
N TYR A 115 -12.33 -11.92 2.74
CA TYR A 115 -12.91 -13.11 2.11
C TYR A 115 -13.11 -12.96 0.59
N PRO A 116 -13.65 -11.82 0.09
CA PRO A 116 -13.67 -11.58 -1.35
C PRO A 116 -12.28 -11.75 -1.99
N LEU A 117 -11.23 -11.18 -1.40
CA LEU A 117 -9.89 -11.26 -1.98
C LEU A 117 -9.43 -12.72 -2.12
N LYS A 118 -9.66 -13.54 -1.09
CA LYS A 118 -9.39 -14.98 -1.14
C LYS A 118 -10.13 -15.65 -2.27
N PHE A 119 -11.43 -15.39 -2.41
CA PHE A 119 -12.25 -15.94 -3.48
C PHE A 119 -11.70 -15.60 -4.87
N LEU A 120 -11.37 -14.33 -5.12
CA LEU A 120 -10.79 -13.90 -6.40
C LEU A 120 -9.49 -14.65 -6.72
N PHE A 121 -8.54 -14.68 -5.79
CA PHE A 121 -7.24 -15.27 -6.08
C PHE A 121 -7.28 -16.80 -6.13
N THR A 122 -8.21 -17.46 -5.43
CA THR A 122 -8.45 -18.89 -5.63
C THR A 122 -8.87 -19.16 -7.07
N LEU A 123 -9.85 -18.40 -7.60
CA LEU A 123 -10.29 -18.54 -8.99
C LEU A 123 -9.15 -18.31 -9.99
N LEU A 124 -8.37 -17.25 -9.79
CA LEU A 124 -7.25 -16.92 -10.68
C LEU A 124 -6.15 -17.99 -10.66
N ILE A 125 -5.88 -18.59 -9.50
CA ILE A 125 -4.88 -19.67 -9.37
C ILE A 125 -5.41 -20.96 -9.99
N ASP A 126 -6.67 -21.29 -9.75
CA ASP A 126 -7.30 -22.49 -10.32
C ASP A 126 -7.33 -22.42 -11.85
N GLU A 127 -7.63 -21.24 -12.41
CA GLU A 127 -7.56 -20.96 -13.85
C GLU A 127 -6.11 -21.00 -14.38
N LEU A 128 -5.15 -20.39 -13.67
CA LEU A 128 -3.75 -20.30 -14.11
C LEU A 128 -3.05 -21.66 -14.17
N PHE A 129 -3.36 -22.57 -13.24
CA PHE A 129 -2.72 -23.88 -13.13
C PHE A 129 -3.57 -25.05 -13.64
N ASP A 130 -4.74 -24.77 -14.23
CA ASP A 130 -5.69 -25.78 -14.71
C ASP A 130 -6.10 -26.77 -13.61
N PHE A 131 -6.30 -26.24 -12.39
CA PHE A 131 -6.77 -27.01 -11.23
C PHE A 131 -8.28 -26.96 -11.05
N ALA A 132 -8.99 -26.21 -11.90
CA ALA A 132 -10.43 -26.04 -11.82
C ALA A 132 -11.16 -27.38 -12.05
N GLU A 133 -11.63 -28.00 -10.96
CA GLU A 133 -12.44 -29.22 -11.05
C GLU A 133 -13.90 -28.90 -11.44
N ASN A 134 -14.38 -27.67 -11.20
CA ASN A 134 -15.70 -27.18 -11.61
C ASN A 134 -15.68 -25.67 -11.91
N GLU A 135 -16.36 -25.22 -12.98
CA GLU A 135 -16.65 -23.80 -13.20
C GLU A 135 -17.65 -23.31 -12.15
N THR A 136 -17.17 -22.53 -11.18
CA THR A 136 -18.00 -22.00 -10.08
C THR A 136 -18.66 -20.67 -10.42
N ILE A 137 -18.24 -20.01 -11.50
CA ILE A 137 -18.71 -18.67 -11.91
C ILE A 137 -19.16 -18.69 -13.36
N GLU A 138 -20.34 -18.12 -13.60
CA GLU A 138 -20.84 -17.91 -14.96
C GLU A 138 -20.06 -16.77 -15.64
N PRO A 139 -19.69 -16.88 -16.93
CA PRO A 139 -18.98 -15.82 -17.65
C PRO A 139 -19.62 -14.41 -17.55
N SER A 140 -20.94 -14.34 -17.39
CA SER A 140 -21.72 -13.11 -17.22
C SER A 140 -21.47 -12.39 -15.88
N GLN A 141 -20.92 -13.09 -14.88
CA GLN A 141 -20.68 -12.57 -13.52
C GLN A 141 -19.30 -11.90 -13.38
N PHE A 142 -18.35 -12.18 -14.28
CA PHE A 142 -17.00 -11.59 -14.23
C PHE A 142 -16.99 -10.05 -14.26
N PRO A 143 -17.82 -9.34 -15.04
CA PRO A 143 -17.89 -7.88 -14.97
C PRO A 143 -18.25 -7.37 -13.58
N LEU A 144 -19.24 -7.98 -12.93
CA LEU A 144 -19.64 -7.61 -11.57
C LEU A 144 -18.52 -7.92 -10.57
N LEU A 145 -17.83 -9.05 -10.75
CA LEU A 145 -16.65 -9.41 -9.98
C LEU A 145 -15.60 -8.29 -10.02
N MET A 146 -15.25 -7.83 -11.22
CA MET A 146 -14.30 -6.74 -11.44
C MET A 146 -14.76 -5.41 -10.83
N VAL A 147 -16.06 -5.10 -10.89
CA VAL A 147 -16.62 -3.90 -10.25
C VAL A 147 -16.48 -3.96 -8.73
N ILE A 148 -16.77 -5.10 -8.11
CA ILE A 148 -16.64 -5.28 -6.65
C ILE A 148 -15.19 -5.09 -6.22
N TYR A 149 -14.24 -5.80 -6.83
CA TYR A 149 -12.82 -5.70 -6.45
C TYR A 149 -12.22 -4.34 -6.79
N GLY A 150 -12.56 -3.77 -7.95
CA GLY A 150 -12.10 -2.44 -8.34
C GLY A 150 -12.61 -1.37 -7.39
N THR A 151 -13.85 -1.46 -6.92
CA THR A 151 -14.41 -0.54 -5.92
C THR A 151 -13.67 -0.63 -4.60
N GLY A 152 -13.38 -1.85 -4.12
CA GLY A 152 -12.59 -2.04 -2.90
C GLY A 152 -11.19 -1.45 -3.00
N PHE A 153 -10.51 -1.73 -4.11
CA PHE A 153 -9.20 -1.16 -4.39
C PHE A 153 -9.23 0.38 -4.42
N ILE A 154 -10.16 0.97 -5.16
CA ILE A 154 -10.34 2.43 -5.21
C ILE A 154 -10.62 3.00 -3.82
N ALA A 155 -11.45 2.34 -3.02
CA ALA A 155 -11.81 2.80 -1.68
C ALA A 155 -10.59 2.83 -0.75
N VAL A 156 -9.74 1.79 -0.75
CA VAL A 156 -8.48 1.76 0.01
C VAL A 156 -7.57 2.92 -0.43
N GLN A 157 -7.37 3.09 -1.74
CA GLN A 157 -6.52 4.16 -2.27
C GLN A 157 -7.06 5.55 -1.94
N LEU A 158 -8.39 5.73 -1.97
CA LEU A 158 -9.05 6.98 -1.59
C LEU A 158 -8.80 7.31 -0.13
N VAL A 159 -8.90 6.33 0.78
CA VAL A 159 -8.60 6.57 2.20
C VAL A 159 -7.15 6.99 2.39
N PHE A 160 -6.19 6.36 1.71
CA PHE A 160 -4.80 6.80 1.75
C PHE A 160 -4.63 8.23 1.21
N VAL A 161 -5.27 8.59 0.09
CA VAL A 161 -5.26 9.98 -0.41
C VAL A 161 -5.76 10.94 0.66
N LEU A 162 -6.88 10.64 1.32
CA LEU A 162 -7.44 11.49 2.37
C LEU A 162 -6.52 11.60 3.60
N MET A 163 -5.87 10.50 4.00
CA MET A 163 -4.88 10.48 5.08
C MET A 163 -3.67 11.35 4.73
N TYR A 164 -3.08 11.20 3.55
CA TYR A 164 -1.95 12.03 3.12
C TYR A 164 -2.34 13.50 2.88
N LEU A 165 -3.57 13.78 2.42
CA LEU A 165 -4.10 15.15 2.34
C LEU A 165 -4.26 15.76 3.73
N ARG A 166 -4.68 14.97 4.73
CA ARG A 166 -4.74 15.41 6.13
C ARG A 166 -3.35 15.77 6.64
N ALA A 167 -2.36 14.91 6.44
CA ALA A 167 -0.96 15.21 6.78
C ALA A 167 -0.45 16.47 6.05
N HIS A 168 -0.76 16.62 4.76
CA HIS A 168 -0.39 17.80 3.98
C HIS A 168 -1.07 19.09 4.46
N SER A 169 -2.30 19.02 4.97
CA SER A 169 -3.01 20.16 5.55
C SER A 169 -2.38 20.64 6.85
N LEU A 170 -1.73 19.72 7.59
CA LEU A 170 -1.04 19.97 8.85
C LEU A 170 0.46 20.27 8.66
N ARG A 171 0.91 20.48 7.42
CA ARG A 171 2.34 20.65 7.09
C ARG A 171 3.08 21.70 7.92
N THR A 172 2.41 22.77 8.32
CA THR A 172 3.00 23.85 9.14
C THR A 172 3.18 23.42 10.58
N VAL A 173 2.22 22.69 11.14
CA VAL A 173 2.26 22.15 12.51
C VAL A 173 3.26 21.00 12.61
N LEU A 174 3.34 20.18 11.57
CA LEU A 174 4.30 19.09 11.47
C LEU A 174 5.72 19.56 11.11
N GLU A 175 5.89 20.87 10.81
CA GLU A 175 7.15 21.46 10.38
C GLU A 175 7.78 20.68 9.21
N LEU A 176 6.96 20.32 8.20
CA LEU A 176 7.44 19.54 7.06
C LEU A 176 8.40 20.38 6.22
N ASP A 177 9.60 19.86 5.96
CA ASP A 177 10.53 20.50 5.05
C ASP A 177 10.10 20.35 3.58
N ALA A 178 10.82 21.00 2.65
CA ALA A 178 10.50 20.95 1.23
C ALA A 178 10.57 19.54 0.62
N ARG A 179 11.42 18.66 1.16
CA ARG A 179 11.61 17.28 0.70
C ARG A 179 10.49 16.40 1.24
N GLU A 180 10.18 16.49 2.53
CA GLU A 180 9.08 15.78 3.18
C GLU A 180 7.73 16.15 2.54
N LEU A 181 7.55 17.43 2.18
CA LEU A 181 6.41 17.89 1.39
C LEU A 181 6.36 17.26 0.00
N SER A 182 7.53 17.15 -0.65
CA SER A 182 7.63 16.50 -1.95
C SER A 182 7.32 15.00 -1.87
N VAL A 183 7.77 14.30 -0.81
CA VAL A 183 7.45 12.89 -0.53
C VAL A 183 5.96 12.73 -0.29
N THR A 184 5.39 13.55 0.59
CA THR A 184 3.94 13.56 0.85
C THR A 184 3.13 13.76 -0.43
N ARG A 185 3.58 14.66 -1.33
CA ARG A 185 2.93 14.88 -2.62
C ARG A 185 3.09 13.69 -3.57
N GLU A 186 4.24 13.03 -3.58
CA GLU A 186 4.48 11.82 -4.38
C GLU A 186 3.52 10.70 -3.98
N GLU A 187 3.31 10.49 -2.68
CA GLU A 187 2.37 9.50 -2.16
C GLU A 187 0.92 9.82 -2.57
N ILE A 188 0.50 11.09 -2.45
CA ILE A 188 -0.83 11.53 -2.92
C ILE A 188 -0.98 11.26 -4.42
N GLN A 189 0.03 11.62 -5.22
CA GLN A 189 0.01 11.40 -6.67
C GLN A 189 -0.01 9.91 -7.02
N GLY A 190 0.79 9.09 -6.34
CA GLY A 190 0.82 7.64 -6.50
C GLY A 190 -0.54 7.01 -6.25
N SER A 191 -1.18 7.35 -5.13
CA SER A 191 -2.52 6.83 -4.81
C SER A 191 -3.60 7.34 -5.77
N LEU A 192 -3.51 8.58 -6.26
CA LEU A 192 -4.41 9.08 -7.31
C LEU A 192 -4.24 8.35 -8.65
N LEU A 193 -3.01 8.01 -9.03
CA LEU A 193 -2.76 7.18 -10.22
C LEU A 193 -3.35 5.78 -10.05
N ASN A 194 -3.24 5.19 -8.85
CA ASN A 194 -3.88 3.91 -8.55
C ASN A 194 -5.41 4.01 -8.68
N ILE A 195 -6.03 5.06 -8.14
CA ILE A 195 -7.48 5.30 -8.30
C ILE A 195 -7.84 5.38 -9.79
N LEU A 196 -7.06 6.08 -10.60
CA LEU A 196 -7.30 6.18 -12.04
C LEU A 196 -7.26 4.81 -12.72
N VAL A 197 -6.30 3.96 -12.38
CA VAL A 197 -6.23 2.58 -12.90
C VAL A 197 -7.46 1.76 -12.48
N GLY A 198 -7.86 1.85 -11.21
CA GLY A 198 -9.07 1.20 -10.73
C GLY A 198 -10.33 1.66 -11.47
N LEU A 199 -10.48 2.98 -11.69
CA LEU A 199 -11.61 3.55 -12.43
C LEU A 199 -11.62 3.08 -13.88
N VAL A 200 -10.46 3.01 -14.54
CA VAL A 200 -10.33 2.46 -15.89
C VAL A 200 -10.72 0.99 -15.92
N SER A 201 -10.27 0.18 -14.96
CA SER A 201 -10.68 -1.22 -14.84
C SER A 201 -12.20 -1.36 -14.69
N VAL A 202 -12.81 -0.58 -13.80
CA VAL A 202 -14.27 -0.60 -13.57
C VAL A 202 -15.03 -0.15 -14.82
N ALA A 203 -14.55 0.89 -15.51
CA ALA A 203 -15.14 1.36 -16.76
C ALA A 203 -15.08 0.30 -17.86
N ILE A 204 -13.95 -0.39 -18.02
CA ILE A 204 -13.80 -1.49 -18.98
C ILE A 204 -14.79 -2.63 -18.64
N ALA A 205 -14.92 -2.98 -17.36
CA ALA A 205 -15.84 -4.03 -16.94
C ALA A 205 -17.31 -3.69 -17.25
N ILE A 206 -17.74 -2.46 -16.97
CA ILE A 206 -19.13 -2.02 -17.17
C ILE A 206 -19.45 -1.84 -18.66
N LEU A 207 -18.54 -1.23 -19.43
CA LEU A 207 -18.79 -0.87 -20.84
C LEU A 207 -18.48 -2.02 -21.80
N GLY A 208 -17.49 -2.85 -21.48
CA GLY A 208 -16.98 -3.90 -22.34
C GLY A 208 -17.67 -5.26 -22.17
N GLY A 209 -18.44 -5.45 -21.10
CA GLY A 209 -19.15 -6.70 -20.82
C GLY A 209 -18.22 -7.90 -20.62
N ALA A 210 -18.75 -9.11 -20.77
CA ALA A 210 -18.01 -10.36 -20.54
C ALA A 210 -16.84 -10.57 -21.52
N GLU A 211 -16.97 -10.10 -22.77
CA GLU A 211 -15.93 -10.29 -23.79
C GLU A 211 -14.63 -9.53 -23.50
N HIS A 212 -14.73 -8.36 -22.85
CA HIS A 212 -13.58 -7.48 -22.61
C HIS A 212 -13.14 -7.48 -21.14
N VAL A 213 -13.73 -8.31 -20.29
CA VAL A 213 -13.44 -8.30 -18.85
C VAL A 213 -11.99 -8.64 -18.53
N ALA A 214 -11.33 -9.47 -19.35
CA ALA A 214 -9.91 -9.76 -19.20
C ALA A 214 -9.04 -8.48 -19.28
N TRP A 215 -9.40 -7.52 -20.14
CA TRP A 215 -8.70 -6.23 -20.24
C TRP A 215 -8.82 -5.38 -18.98
N ALA A 216 -9.93 -5.51 -18.24
CA ALA A 216 -10.07 -4.86 -16.94
C ALA A 216 -9.04 -5.40 -15.93
N GLY A 217 -8.77 -6.72 -15.97
CA GLY A 217 -7.72 -7.34 -15.15
C GLY A 217 -6.32 -6.86 -15.55
N TYR A 218 -6.02 -6.86 -16.84
CA TYR A 218 -4.72 -6.40 -17.35
C TYR A 218 -4.44 -4.92 -17.08
N ALA A 219 -5.46 -4.08 -16.89
CA ALA A 219 -5.27 -2.68 -16.50
C ALA A 219 -4.45 -2.53 -15.21
N TYR A 220 -4.58 -3.47 -14.25
CA TYR A 220 -3.82 -3.44 -13.00
C TYR A 220 -2.32 -3.69 -13.19
N LEU A 221 -1.89 -4.28 -14.31
CA LEU A 221 -0.46 -4.40 -14.63
C LEU A 221 0.20 -3.02 -14.83
N LEU A 222 -0.59 -1.98 -15.13
CA LEU A 222 -0.10 -0.60 -15.27
C LEU A 222 0.30 0.03 -13.93
N LEU A 223 -0.08 -0.54 -12.78
CA LEU A 223 0.31 -0.01 -11.47
C LEU A 223 1.83 0.07 -11.34
N PHE A 224 2.55 -0.99 -11.70
CA PHE A 224 4.01 -1.06 -11.59
C PHE A 224 4.75 0.02 -12.41
N PRO A 225 4.53 0.15 -13.74
CA PRO A 225 5.19 1.18 -14.51
C PRO A 225 4.76 2.59 -14.10
N LEU A 226 3.49 2.81 -13.74
CA LEU A 226 3.02 4.13 -13.29
C LEU A 226 3.70 4.55 -11.99
N GLN A 227 3.81 3.67 -11.00
CA GLN A 227 4.52 3.95 -9.74
C GLN A 227 6.01 4.17 -9.99
N ALA A 228 6.64 3.35 -10.83
CA ALA A 228 8.05 3.50 -11.16
C ALA A 228 8.35 4.83 -11.90
N ILE A 229 7.47 5.25 -12.80
CA ILE A 229 7.59 6.54 -13.51
C ILE A 229 7.36 7.69 -12.55
N ASN A 230 6.30 7.64 -11.73
CA ASN A 230 5.98 8.67 -10.74
C ASN A 230 7.17 8.92 -9.80
N GLY A 231 7.74 7.85 -9.23
CA GLY A 231 8.90 7.95 -8.34
C GLY A 231 10.15 8.48 -9.03
N ARG A 232 10.44 8.04 -10.28
CA ARG A 232 11.58 8.59 -11.05
C ARG A 232 11.41 10.08 -11.36
N VAL A 233 10.22 10.51 -11.76
CA VAL A 233 9.93 11.90 -12.09
C VAL A 233 10.03 12.80 -10.86
N MET A 234 9.42 12.39 -9.74
CA MET A 234 9.45 13.12 -8.48
C MET A 234 10.85 13.16 -7.88
N GLY A 235 11.58 12.03 -7.89
CA GLY A 235 12.97 11.95 -7.47
C GLY A 235 13.90 12.86 -8.29
N SER A 236 13.71 12.90 -9.62
CA SER A 236 14.48 13.80 -10.50
C SER A 236 14.22 15.28 -10.20
N ARG A 237 12.96 15.64 -9.89
CA ARG A 237 12.59 17.01 -9.50
C ARG A 237 13.23 17.43 -8.17
N ARG A 238 13.31 16.51 -7.19
CA ARG A 238 14.01 16.75 -5.91
C ARG A 238 15.48 17.06 -6.14
N ARG A 239 16.19 16.20 -6.86
CA ARG A 239 17.63 16.39 -7.19
C ARG A 239 17.91 17.72 -7.88
N LYS A 240 17.05 18.15 -8.81
CA LYS A 240 17.19 19.43 -9.52
C LYS A 240 16.99 20.64 -8.59
N SER A 241 16.06 20.54 -7.63
CA SER A 241 15.82 21.59 -6.65
C SER A 241 16.97 21.74 -5.65
N GLU A 242 17.64 20.64 -5.30
CA GLU A 242 18.85 20.65 -4.46
C GLU A 242 20.04 21.29 -5.17
N GLY A 243 20.33 20.86 -6.39
CA GLY A 243 21.47 21.36 -7.16
C GLY A 243 21.42 22.87 -7.39
N THR A 244 20.21 23.41 -7.65
CA THR A 244 20.00 24.86 -7.78
C THR A 244 20.26 25.61 -6.46
N ARG A 245 19.92 25.01 -5.32
CA ARG A 245 20.08 25.61 -3.99
C ARG A 245 21.55 25.63 -3.54
N THR A 246 22.29 24.55 -3.83
CA THR A 246 23.74 24.48 -3.59
C THR A 246 24.52 25.45 -4.49
N ALA A 247 24.13 25.58 -5.77
CA ALA A 247 24.75 26.53 -6.69
C ALA A 247 24.49 27.99 -6.28
N ALA A 248 23.27 28.32 -5.85
CA ALA A 248 22.93 29.68 -5.40
C ALA A 248 23.60 30.07 -4.07
N GLY A 249 23.87 29.11 -3.17
CA GLY A 249 24.61 29.36 -1.93
C GLY A 249 26.12 29.52 -2.14
N ALA A 250 26.68 28.87 -3.17
CA ALA A 250 28.10 28.99 -3.50
C ALA A 250 28.47 30.35 -4.12
N ASP A 251 27.55 30.97 -4.87
CA ASP A 251 27.75 32.34 -5.41
C ASP A 251 27.72 33.41 -4.32
N THR A 252 26.93 33.22 -3.24
CA THR A 252 26.84 34.21 -2.15
C THR A 252 28.04 34.20 -1.20
N ASP A 253 28.80 33.10 -1.13
CA ASP A 253 30.01 32.98 -0.30
C ASP A 253 31.29 33.42 -1.05
N GLY A 254 31.20 33.66 -2.38
CA GLY A 254 32.30 34.12 -3.23
C GLY A 254 32.43 35.65 -3.35
N GLU A 255 31.44 36.42 -2.89
CA GLU A 255 31.42 37.89 -2.88
C GLU A 255 31.54 38.43 -1.45
N GLY A 256 32.67 38.16 -0.80
CA GLY A 256 33.14 38.91 0.38
C GLY A 256 34.31 39.81 -0.01
N PRO A 257 34.38 41.07 0.50
CA PRO A 257 35.23 42.15 -0.01
C PRO A 257 36.75 41.92 0.12
#